data_AF-A0A672KPP1-F1
#
_entry.id   AF-A0A672KPP1-F1
#
_cell.length_a   1.000
_cell.length_b   1.000
_cell.length_c   1.000
_cell.angle_alpha   90.00
_cell.angle_beta   90.00
_cell.angle_gamma   90.00
#
_symmetry.space_group_name_H-M   'P 1'
#
loop_
_entity.id
_entity.type
_entity.pdbx_description
1 polymer ?
#
loop_
_entity_poly.entity_id
_entity_poly.type
_entity_poly.pdbx_seq_one_letter_code
_entity_poly.pdbx_strand_id
1 'polypeptide(L)'
;MMDSVTGLISGQAVGGGAQANESVEEGGGVRRRVPPVEVKLVPLEEGSEVMLNSDITSTLMLQRQMDRRKAAVYLTLSGLLIFTTAFLLGFVAFRGMCRLCGNDGDLIPLSDAAGAQHSAEGGVMYTAELREMLKKYLKEERMESTLRRVSRASHPPGSSEGNAVAREILQNLQNLRMDHTWTDSHYATLQFPSRTQRNALWLVDSEGAELEEIPLDSEGYCAYSATGTATVTTCVLSVCCCAGSVCLSVCVCVCVCVFSQLSGAACPRGWQGRLPYVHCVLGPGFTGPSEHRVKMAVYNTMKPVLLNNIFASIEGKVEPDHYIIIGAQRDSWGPGAVKSGVGTALLMELARTFSNMVENGFYPRRSLLFVSWDGGEFGNVGATEWLEVRTALRHSQQMIDR
;
A
#
# COMPACT_ATOMS: atom_id res chain seq x y z
N MET A 1 -43.27 2.45 13.43
CA MET A 1 -42.91 2.80 12.04
C MET A 1 -41.40 2.57 11.81
N MET A 2 -40.90 1.40 12.22
CA MET A 2 -40.05 0.62 11.32
C MET A 2 -41.07 -0.12 10.46
N ASP A 3 -41.26 0.34 9.22
CA ASP A 3 -42.03 -0.30 8.14
C ASP A 3 -41.91 0.64 6.93
N SER A 4 -40.76 0.66 6.25
CA SER A 4 -40.66 1.19 4.87
C SER A 4 -39.28 0.98 4.21
N VAL A 5 -38.57 -0.12 4.49
CA VAL A 5 -37.34 -0.48 3.73
C VAL A 5 -37.40 -1.96 3.38
N THR A 6 -38.30 -2.32 2.46
CA THR A 6 -38.33 -3.67 1.83
C THR A 6 -39.05 -3.66 0.47
N GLY A 7 -38.92 -2.59 -0.30
CA GLY A 7 -39.52 -2.51 -1.64
C GLY A 7 -38.58 -1.82 -2.62
N LEU A 8 -37.63 -2.56 -3.20
CA LEU A 8 -36.98 -2.24 -4.47
C LEU A 8 -36.05 -3.36 -4.97
N ILE A 9 -36.48 -4.62 -4.89
CA ILE A 9 -35.93 -5.70 -5.73
C ILE A 9 -37.10 -6.63 -6.10
N SER A 10 -37.70 -6.38 -7.25
CA SER A 10 -38.60 -7.32 -7.93
C SER A 10 -37.98 -7.70 -9.28
N GLY A 11 -37.16 -8.75 -9.27
CA GLY A 11 -36.83 -9.54 -10.45
C GLY A 11 -37.54 -10.88 -10.33
N GLN A 12 -38.31 -11.25 -11.34
CA GLN A 12 -39.03 -12.52 -11.44
C GLN A 12 -38.06 -13.71 -11.33
N ALA A 13 -38.31 -14.59 -10.36
CA ALA A 13 -37.85 -15.99 -10.39
C ALA A 13 -38.95 -16.87 -9.80
N VAL A 14 -39.26 -17.95 -10.52
CA VAL A 14 -40.34 -18.90 -10.21
C VAL A 14 -39.91 -19.87 -9.10
N GLY A 15 -40.71 -19.94 -8.04
CA GLY A 15 -41.20 -21.16 -7.39
C GLY A 15 -40.24 -22.08 -6.61
N GLY A 16 -40.50 -22.23 -5.31
CA GLY A 16 -40.07 -23.39 -4.50
C GLY A 16 -39.89 -23.05 -3.01
N GLY A 17 -40.94 -23.23 -2.20
CA GLY A 17 -40.95 -22.83 -0.79
C GLY A 17 -40.43 -23.87 0.21
N ALA A 18 -40.22 -23.44 1.45
CA ALA A 18 -40.46 -24.20 2.69
C ALA A 18 -40.31 -23.28 3.92
N GLN A 19 -41.22 -23.45 4.89
CA GLN A 19 -41.38 -22.76 6.18
C GLN A 19 -40.36 -23.16 7.26
N ALA A 20 -40.13 -22.25 8.23
CA ALA A 20 -40.21 -22.45 9.70
C ALA A 20 -39.70 -21.15 10.40
N ASN A 21 -40.53 -20.42 11.17
CA ASN A 21 -40.69 -20.41 12.65
C ASN A 21 -39.36 -20.57 13.43
N GLU A 22 -39.03 -19.80 14.48
CA GLU A 22 -39.84 -19.53 15.68
C GLU A 22 -39.15 -18.50 16.63
N SER A 23 -39.97 -17.85 17.47
CA SER A 23 -39.76 -17.35 18.86
C SER A 23 -38.53 -16.47 19.22
N VAL A 24 -38.64 -15.21 19.66
CA VAL A 24 -39.27 -14.61 20.89
C VAL A 24 -38.56 -14.95 22.20
N GLU A 25 -37.91 -13.96 22.83
CA GLU A 25 -38.28 -13.38 24.15
C GLU A 25 -37.28 -12.26 24.54
N GLU A 26 -37.77 -11.06 24.90
CA GLU A 26 -37.14 -10.25 25.94
C GLU A 26 -38.19 -9.35 26.63
N GLY A 27 -38.11 -9.29 27.96
CA GLY A 27 -39.11 -8.70 28.84
C GLY A 27 -38.90 -7.22 29.18
N GLY A 28 -40.03 -6.52 29.34
CA GLY A 28 -40.37 -5.65 30.47
C GLY A 28 -39.52 -4.41 30.81
N GLY A 29 -40.12 -3.21 30.73
CA GLY A 29 -39.61 -2.02 31.42
C GLY A 29 -40.31 -0.69 31.10
N VAL A 30 -41.12 -0.20 32.04
CA VAL A 30 -42.13 0.88 31.94
C VAL A 30 -41.58 2.33 31.72
N ARG A 31 -42.36 3.11 30.95
CA ARG A 31 -42.26 4.56 30.63
C ARG A 31 -42.38 5.53 31.83
N ARG A 32 -41.72 6.69 31.72
CA ARG A 32 -42.24 8.01 32.16
C ARG A 32 -41.97 9.09 31.09
N ARG A 33 -42.96 9.94 30.79
CA ARG A 33 -42.90 11.09 29.87
C ARG A 33 -42.85 12.41 30.68
N VAL A 34 -42.14 13.41 30.14
CA VAL A 34 -42.25 14.85 30.47
C VAL A 34 -42.28 15.64 29.13
N PRO A 35 -43.09 16.71 28.96
CA PRO A 35 -43.37 17.37 27.67
C PRO A 35 -42.42 18.56 27.35
N PRO A 36 -42.54 19.24 26.18
CA PRO A 36 -41.42 19.86 25.46
C PRO A 36 -41.22 21.36 25.76
N VAL A 37 -40.04 21.88 25.40
CA VAL A 37 -39.75 23.32 25.38
C VAL A 37 -39.41 23.76 23.96
N GLU A 38 -40.18 24.73 23.48
CA GLU A 38 -40.11 25.42 22.21
C GLU A 38 -39.38 26.76 22.41
N VAL A 39 -38.45 27.15 21.53
CA VAL A 39 -37.86 28.49 21.55
C VAL A 39 -37.87 29.07 20.14
N LYS A 40 -38.58 30.19 20.01
CA LYS A 40 -38.89 30.97 18.81
C LYS A 40 -37.91 32.14 18.71
N LEU A 41 -37.28 32.34 17.56
CA LEU A 41 -36.39 33.47 17.27
C LEU A 41 -37.21 34.69 16.80
N VAL A 42 -36.80 35.88 17.25
CA VAL A 42 -37.29 37.19 16.76
C VAL A 42 -36.07 38.03 16.34
N PRO A 43 -36.06 38.63 15.14
CA PRO A 43 -35.00 39.53 14.67
C PRO A 43 -35.32 40.99 15.00
N LEU A 44 -34.30 41.84 15.03
CA LEU A 44 -34.46 43.31 15.07
C LEU A 44 -33.52 43.97 14.06
N GLU A 45 -34.12 44.84 13.25
CA GLU A 45 -33.56 45.61 12.14
C GLU A 45 -32.86 46.91 12.56
N GLU A 46 -31.95 47.32 11.68
CA GLU A 46 -31.57 48.65 11.18
C GLU A 46 -31.38 49.89 12.08
N GLY A 47 -30.23 50.55 11.86
CA GLY A 47 -30.20 51.94 11.39
C GLY A 47 -29.50 52.96 12.30
N SER A 48 -28.41 53.59 11.81
CA SER A 48 -28.23 55.05 11.62
C SER A 48 -26.75 55.50 11.58
N GLU A 49 -26.42 56.33 10.58
CA GLU A 49 -25.14 57.01 10.38
C GLU A 49 -25.04 58.32 11.18
N VAL A 50 -23.84 58.69 11.68
CA VAL A 50 -23.40 60.09 11.88
C VAL A 50 -21.87 60.20 11.73
N MET A 51 -21.42 61.15 10.90
CA MET A 51 -20.02 61.60 10.73
C MET A 51 -19.60 62.60 11.84
N LEU A 52 -18.39 62.48 12.42
CA LEU A 52 -17.55 63.66 12.77
C LEU A 52 -16.07 63.34 13.13
N ASN A 53 -15.16 63.93 12.34
CA ASN A 53 -13.83 64.50 12.57
C ASN A 53 -12.58 63.69 12.98
N SER A 54 -11.45 64.16 12.41
CA SER A 54 -10.23 63.44 12.05
C SER A 54 -8.99 63.67 12.93
N ASP A 55 -9.13 64.18 14.15
CA ASP A 55 -7.96 64.55 14.98
C ASP A 55 -7.65 63.62 16.17
N ILE A 56 -8.44 62.56 16.38
CA ILE A 56 -8.18 61.57 17.45
C ILE A 56 -7.43 60.32 16.91
N THR A 57 -7.36 60.16 15.59
CA THR A 57 -6.80 58.97 14.94
C THR A 57 -5.27 58.90 15.06
N SER A 58 -4.58 60.04 15.13
CA SER A 58 -3.10 60.10 15.14
C SER A 58 -2.51 59.74 16.52
N THR A 59 -3.16 60.13 17.62
CA THR A 59 -2.70 59.84 18.98
C THR A 59 -3.01 58.39 19.40
N LEU A 60 -4.14 57.82 18.96
CA LEU A 60 -4.44 56.39 19.19
C LEU A 60 -3.56 55.44 18.35
N MET A 61 -3.12 55.85 17.15
CA MET A 61 -2.25 55.03 16.29
C MET A 61 -0.82 54.88 16.84
N LEU A 62 -0.28 55.91 17.50
CA LEU A 62 1.05 55.87 18.11
C LEU A 62 1.08 55.01 19.39
N GLN A 63 0.00 55.03 20.18
CA GLN A 63 -0.14 54.16 21.34
C GLN A 63 -0.32 52.68 20.93
N ARG A 64 -1.06 52.42 19.83
CA ARG A 64 -1.31 51.06 19.31
C ARG A 64 -0.09 50.40 18.65
N GLN A 65 0.85 51.18 18.11
CA GLN A 65 2.12 50.68 17.53
C GLN A 65 3.10 50.16 18.60
N MET A 66 3.19 50.84 19.75
CA MET A 66 4.05 50.43 20.86
C MET A 66 3.56 49.14 21.53
N ASP A 67 2.25 48.96 21.67
CA ASP A 67 1.67 47.72 22.22
C ASP A 67 1.78 46.53 21.27
N ARG A 68 1.73 46.75 19.95
CA ARG A 68 1.91 45.68 18.95
C ARG A 68 3.32 45.09 18.95
N ARG A 69 4.35 45.92 19.13
CA ARG A 69 5.74 45.45 19.22
C ARG A 69 5.99 44.68 20.51
N LYS A 70 5.45 45.16 21.64
CA LYS A 70 5.50 44.43 22.92
C LYS A 70 4.73 43.11 22.83
N ALA A 71 3.52 43.12 22.26
CA ALA A 71 2.71 41.92 22.05
C ALA A 71 3.40 40.90 21.13
N ALA A 72 4.09 41.36 20.07
CA ALA A 72 4.87 40.48 19.21
C ALA A 72 6.06 39.85 19.95
N VAL A 73 6.76 40.61 20.80
CA VAL A 73 7.85 40.11 21.65
C VAL A 73 7.33 39.12 22.71
N TYR A 74 6.16 39.38 23.31
CA TYR A 74 5.54 38.42 24.23
C TYR A 74 5.03 37.16 23.53
N LEU A 75 4.52 37.28 22.29
CA LEU A 75 4.12 36.12 21.48
C LEU A 75 5.32 35.26 21.06
N THR A 76 6.46 35.87 20.71
CA THR A 76 7.67 35.10 20.40
C THR A 76 8.28 34.47 21.64
N LEU A 77 8.33 35.18 22.78
CA LEU A 77 8.79 34.63 24.06
C LEU A 77 7.89 33.50 24.56
N SER A 78 6.56 33.67 24.47
CA SER A 78 5.61 32.61 24.84
C SER A 78 5.70 31.41 23.90
N GLY A 79 5.88 31.62 22.59
CA GLY A 79 6.15 30.54 21.64
C GLY A 79 7.43 29.78 21.95
N LEU A 80 8.52 30.47 22.31
CA LEU A 80 9.77 29.85 22.71
C LEU A 80 9.63 29.07 24.02
N LEU A 81 8.87 29.61 24.98
CA LEU A 81 8.57 28.94 26.25
C LEU A 81 7.72 27.68 26.02
N ILE A 82 6.70 27.74 25.16
CA ILE A 82 5.87 26.58 24.80
C ILE A 82 6.72 25.54 24.06
N PHE A 83 7.59 25.95 23.14
CA PHE A 83 8.47 25.03 22.42
C PHE A 83 9.47 24.34 23.34
N THR A 84 10.10 25.09 24.26
CA THR A 84 11.06 24.52 25.22
C THR A 84 10.39 23.62 26.25
N THR A 85 9.21 23.99 26.75
CA THR A 85 8.44 23.14 27.66
C THR A 85 7.91 21.87 26.97
N ALA A 86 7.41 21.98 25.73
CA ALA A 86 7.00 20.82 24.93
C ALA A 86 8.19 19.92 24.58
N PHE A 87 9.35 20.50 24.27
CA PHE A 87 10.58 19.74 24.01
C PHE A 87 11.08 19.03 25.28
N LEU A 88 11.04 19.69 26.44
CA LEU A 88 11.41 19.06 27.72
C LEU A 88 10.41 17.98 28.15
N LEU A 89 9.11 18.21 27.98
CA LEU A 89 8.07 17.20 28.22
C LEU A 89 8.23 16.02 27.25
N GLY A 90 8.50 16.28 25.97
CA GLY A 90 8.81 15.25 24.98
C GLY A 90 10.09 14.49 25.31
N PHE A 91 11.13 15.18 25.76
CA PHE A 91 12.40 14.59 26.17
C PHE A 91 12.25 13.71 27.43
N VAL A 92 11.46 14.14 28.41
CA VAL A 92 11.15 13.34 29.61
C VAL A 92 10.21 12.17 29.27
N ALA A 93 9.21 12.36 28.40
CA ALA A 93 8.32 11.29 27.95
C ALA A 93 9.05 10.23 27.11
N PHE A 94 9.97 10.64 26.23
CA PHE A 94 10.80 9.71 25.45
C PHE A 94 11.90 9.05 26.28
N ARG A 95 12.45 9.72 27.32
CA ARG A 95 13.32 9.04 28.30
C ARG A 95 12.52 8.09 29.20
N GLY A 96 11.23 8.32 29.40
CA GLY A 96 10.32 7.50 30.21
C GLY A 96 9.82 6.21 29.55
N MET A 97 10.06 6.02 28.25
CA MET A 97 9.77 4.78 27.52
C MET A 97 10.94 3.77 27.47
N CYS A 98 12.01 4.02 28.22
CA CYS A 98 12.95 2.97 28.62
C CYS A 98 12.73 2.56 30.09
N ARG A 99 11.52 2.08 30.41
CA ARG A 99 11.23 1.36 31.68
C ARG A 99 11.69 -0.11 31.67
N LEU A 100 12.64 -0.43 30.78
CA LEU A 100 13.45 -1.67 30.77
C LEU A 100 14.96 -1.37 30.85
N CYS A 101 15.36 -0.14 31.13
CA CYS A 101 16.70 0.15 31.65
C CYS A 101 16.63 0.21 33.19
N GLY A 102 16.21 -0.91 33.78
CA GLY A 102 16.48 -1.19 35.18
C GLY A 102 17.95 -1.59 35.30
N ASN A 103 18.70 -0.80 36.08
CA ASN A 103 19.88 -1.31 36.76
C ASN A 103 19.42 -2.50 37.62
N ASP A 104 20.15 -3.60 37.52
CA ASP A 104 19.99 -4.87 38.23
C ASP A 104 18.81 -5.76 37.76
N GLY A 105 19.15 -6.73 36.90
CA GLY A 105 18.27 -7.81 36.44
C GLY A 105 18.97 -8.69 35.41
N ASP A 106 19.81 -9.61 35.89
CA ASP A 106 20.39 -10.77 35.21
C ASP A 106 20.96 -10.56 33.79
N LEU A 107 22.19 -10.04 33.74
CA LEU A 107 23.12 -10.55 32.74
C LEU A 107 23.36 -12.03 33.04
N ILE A 108 22.96 -12.91 32.13
CA ILE A 108 23.62 -14.21 31.99
C ILE A 108 25.09 -13.86 31.66
N PRO A 109 26.06 -14.18 32.52
CA PRO A 109 27.45 -13.86 32.24
C PRO A 109 27.95 -14.89 31.24
N LEU A 110 27.94 -14.54 29.95
CA LEU A 110 28.90 -15.12 29.01
C LEU A 110 30.19 -14.31 29.17
N SER A 111 30.86 -14.56 30.30
CA SER A 111 32.27 -14.26 30.42
C SER A 111 33.00 -15.26 29.52
N ASP A 112 33.56 -14.77 28.41
CA ASP A 112 34.85 -15.28 27.96
C ASP A 112 35.67 -14.08 27.55
N ALA A 113 36.64 -13.77 28.42
CA ALA A 113 37.64 -12.76 28.19
C ALA A 113 38.41 -13.08 26.90
N ALA A 114 38.81 -12.03 26.20
CA ALA A 114 39.69 -12.12 25.04
C ALA A 114 40.99 -12.86 25.44
N GLY A 115 41.05 -14.15 25.12
CA GLY A 115 42.27 -14.92 25.09
C GLY A 115 43.11 -14.44 23.93
N ALA A 116 44.23 -13.79 24.26
CA ALA A 116 45.32 -13.62 23.31
C ALA A 116 45.80 -15.01 22.87
N GLN A 117 46.02 -15.16 21.56
CA GLN A 117 46.41 -16.36 20.81
C GLN A 117 45.22 -17.20 20.32
N HIS A 118 44.88 -17.09 19.03
CA HIS A 118 44.51 -18.28 18.27
C HIS A 118 44.92 -18.19 16.80
N SER A 119 45.50 -19.32 16.40
CA SER A 119 46.09 -19.72 15.14
C SER A 119 45.06 -19.76 14.00
N ALA A 120 45.56 -19.62 12.77
CA ALA A 120 44.82 -19.85 11.55
C ALA A 120 44.49 -21.34 11.37
N GLU A 121 43.43 -21.82 12.02
CA GLU A 121 42.77 -23.10 11.70
C GLU A 121 41.33 -23.09 12.27
N GLY A 122 40.34 -22.79 11.41
CA GLY A 122 38.94 -23.16 11.61
C GLY A 122 38.21 -22.65 12.87
N GLY A 123 38.37 -21.39 13.25
CA GLY A 123 37.67 -20.80 14.41
C GLY A 123 36.15 -20.71 14.23
N VAL A 124 35.40 -21.11 15.26
CA VAL A 124 33.95 -20.89 15.36
C VAL A 124 33.69 -19.39 15.46
N MET A 125 33.08 -18.81 14.42
CA MET A 125 32.70 -17.39 14.41
C MET A 125 31.52 -17.14 15.36
N TYR A 126 31.67 -16.17 16.25
CA TYR A 126 30.60 -15.78 17.18
C TYR A 126 29.68 -14.72 16.55
N THR A 127 28.45 -14.59 17.07
CA THR A 127 27.44 -13.65 16.53
C THR A 127 27.93 -12.21 16.47
N ALA A 128 28.77 -11.78 17.41
CA ALA A 128 29.36 -10.44 17.41
C ALA A 128 30.27 -10.22 16.19
N GLU A 129 31.13 -11.20 15.86
CA GLU A 129 32.03 -11.13 14.70
C GLU A 129 31.24 -11.14 13.39
N LEU A 130 30.20 -11.98 13.30
CA LEU A 130 29.29 -12.00 12.14
C LEU A 130 28.59 -10.66 11.95
N ARG A 131 28.18 -10.00 13.03
CA ARG A 131 27.57 -8.67 12.98
C ARG A 131 28.55 -7.63 12.45
N GLU A 132 29.81 -7.67 12.88
CA GLU A 132 30.84 -6.76 12.39
C GLU A 132 31.20 -7.04 10.93
N MET A 133 31.29 -8.31 10.51
CA MET A 133 31.44 -8.66 9.10
C MET A 133 30.28 -8.14 8.25
N LEU A 134 29.04 -8.34 8.69
CA LEU A 134 27.86 -7.86 7.99
C LEU A 134 27.91 -6.33 7.82
N LYS A 135 28.20 -5.58 8.90
CA LYS A 135 28.36 -4.12 8.84
C LYS A 135 29.50 -3.69 7.91
N LYS A 136 30.61 -4.43 7.91
CA LYS A 136 31.79 -4.12 7.08
C LYS A 136 31.50 -4.29 5.59
N TYR A 137 30.77 -5.34 5.22
CA TYR A 137 30.54 -5.67 3.81
C TYR A 137 29.29 -5.04 3.22
N LEU A 138 28.28 -4.71 4.04
CA LEU A 138 27.07 -4.01 3.58
C LEU A 138 27.40 -2.56 3.21
N LYS A 139 27.19 -2.19 1.93
CA LYS A 139 27.53 -0.86 1.39
C LYS A 139 26.33 -0.21 0.69
N GLU A 140 26.11 1.08 0.97
CA GLU A 140 24.99 1.85 0.41
C GLU A 140 25.16 2.20 -1.07
N GLU A 141 26.37 2.54 -1.51
CA GLU A 141 26.64 3.01 -2.88
C GLU A 141 26.17 2.02 -3.98
N ARG A 142 26.26 0.72 -3.70
CA ARG A 142 25.81 -0.33 -4.64
C ARG A 142 24.31 -0.57 -4.62
N MET A 143 23.65 -0.25 -3.50
CA MET A 143 22.18 -0.29 -3.45
C MET A 143 21.61 0.79 -4.37
N GLU A 144 22.20 1.99 -4.36
CA GLU A 144 21.75 3.09 -5.21
C GLU A 144 21.97 2.79 -6.71
N SER A 145 23.10 2.21 -7.10
CA SER A 145 23.36 1.85 -8.51
C SER A 145 22.40 0.78 -9.01
N THR A 146 22.11 -0.24 -8.20
CA THR A 146 21.13 -1.29 -8.52
C THR A 146 19.72 -0.70 -8.61
N LEU A 147 19.34 0.14 -7.65
CA LEU A 147 18.05 0.83 -7.64
C LEU A 147 17.86 1.65 -8.92
N ARG A 148 18.85 2.50 -9.28
CA ARG A 148 18.81 3.30 -10.51
C ARG A 148 18.70 2.45 -11.78
N ARG A 149 19.35 1.27 -11.80
CA ARG A 149 19.32 0.37 -12.96
C ARG A 149 17.94 -0.29 -13.12
N VAL A 150 17.41 -0.85 -12.05
CA VAL A 150 16.09 -1.51 -12.07
C VAL A 150 15.03 -0.47 -12.36
N SER A 151 15.10 0.70 -11.71
CA SER A 151 14.09 1.74 -11.84
C SER A 151 14.20 2.65 -13.06
N ARG A 152 14.94 2.22 -14.09
CA ARG A 152 15.20 3.06 -15.27
C ARG A 152 13.99 3.16 -16.20
N ALA A 153 13.22 2.09 -16.31
CA ALA A 153 12.13 1.97 -17.27
C ALA A 153 11.02 1.07 -16.72
N SER A 154 9.85 1.10 -17.35
CA SER A 154 8.78 0.14 -17.07
C SER A 154 9.22 -1.27 -17.45
N HIS A 155 9.06 -2.22 -16.53
CA HIS A 155 9.49 -3.61 -16.71
C HIS A 155 8.41 -4.59 -16.20
N PRO A 156 7.23 -4.64 -16.87
CA PRO A 156 6.17 -5.54 -16.48
C PRO A 156 6.54 -7.01 -16.74
N PRO A 157 5.82 -7.96 -16.14
CA PRO A 157 6.09 -9.39 -16.26
C PRO A 157 6.24 -9.88 -17.70
N GLY A 158 7.31 -10.63 -17.95
CA GLY A 158 7.68 -11.16 -19.27
C GLY A 158 7.93 -10.14 -20.39
N SER A 159 8.10 -8.86 -20.05
CA SER A 159 8.56 -7.85 -20.99
C SER A 159 10.03 -8.05 -21.37
N SER A 160 10.46 -7.47 -22.50
CA SER A 160 11.86 -7.48 -22.91
C SER A 160 12.78 -6.80 -21.90
N GLU A 161 12.32 -5.70 -21.28
CA GLU A 161 13.09 -5.01 -20.23
C GLU A 161 13.16 -5.85 -18.96
N GLY A 162 12.05 -6.44 -18.51
CA GLY A 162 12.04 -7.36 -17.37
C GLY A 162 13.00 -8.53 -17.55
N ASN A 163 13.05 -9.10 -18.77
CA ASN A 163 14.00 -10.15 -19.14
C ASN A 163 15.46 -9.66 -19.23
N ALA A 164 15.69 -8.39 -19.57
CA ALA A 164 17.02 -7.79 -19.55
C ALA A 164 17.53 -7.63 -18.11
N VAL A 165 16.70 -7.09 -17.22
CA VAL A 165 17.01 -6.98 -15.79
C VAL A 165 17.24 -8.36 -15.17
N ALA A 166 16.43 -9.37 -15.52
CA ALA A 166 16.61 -10.74 -15.06
C ALA A 166 17.98 -11.32 -15.47
N ARG A 167 18.40 -11.12 -16.72
CA ARG A 167 19.72 -11.56 -17.22
C ARG A 167 20.88 -10.86 -16.52
N GLU A 168 20.75 -9.55 -16.26
CA GLU A 168 21.78 -8.80 -15.53
C GLU A 168 21.89 -9.26 -14.08
N ILE A 169 20.77 -9.52 -13.40
CA ILE A 169 20.75 -10.09 -12.05
C ILE A 169 21.43 -11.47 -12.04
N LEU A 170 21.08 -12.34 -12.98
CA LEU A 170 21.70 -13.66 -13.11
C LEU A 170 23.22 -13.55 -13.28
N GLN A 171 23.67 -12.70 -14.21
CA GLN A 171 25.10 -12.49 -14.46
C GLN A 171 25.81 -11.93 -13.22
N ASN A 172 25.18 -10.98 -12.52
CA ASN A 172 25.74 -10.44 -11.29
C ASN A 172 25.86 -11.50 -10.20
N LEU A 173 24.86 -12.38 -10.05
CA LEU A 173 24.90 -13.48 -9.08
C LEU A 173 25.95 -14.54 -9.45
N GLN A 174 26.12 -14.85 -10.74
CA GLN A 174 27.16 -15.76 -11.24
C GLN A 174 28.58 -15.22 -11.04
N ASN A 175 28.74 -13.90 -11.02
CA ASN A 175 30.02 -13.24 -10.72
C ASN A 175 30.34 -13.25 -9.21
N LEU A 176 29.35 -13.56 -8.37
CA LEU A 176 29.58 -13.81 -6.94
C LEU A 176 29.97 -15.26 -6.75
N ARG A 177 30.70 -15.55 -5.67
CA ARG A 177 31.05 -16.91 -5.30
C ARG A 177 29.87 -17.58 -4.59
N MET A 178 28.88 -17.95 -5.39
CA MET A 178 27.71 -18.74 -5.01
C MET A 178 27.95 -20.20 -5.40
N ASP A 179 27.34 -21.15 -4.67
CA ASP A 179 27.50 -22.57 -4.97
C ASP A 179 26.70 -22.98 -6.21
N HIS A 180 25.46 -22.48 -6.32
CA HIS A 180 24.62 -22.69 -7.50
C HIS A 180 23.92 -21.41 -7.91
N THR A 181 23.72 -21.23 -9.22
CA THR A 181 22.93 -20.13 -9.76
C THR A 181 22.22 -20.62 -11.02
N TRP A 182 20.90 -20.46 -11.09
CA TRP A 182 20.09 -20.95 -12.21
C TRP A 182 18.86 -20.06 -12.47
N THR A 183 18.25 -20.28 -13.61
CA THR A 183 16.97 -19.67 -14.00
C THR A 183 15.89 -20.74 -13.97
N ASP A 184 14.75 -20.41 -13.40
CA ASP A 184 13.53 -21.20 -13.47
C ASP A 184 12.51 -20.44 -14.32
N SER A 185 12.12 -21.05 -15.44
CA SER A 185 11.27 -20.43 -16.44
C SER A 185 9.96 -21.20 -16.56
N HIS A 186 8.83 -20.51 -16.42
CA HIS A 186 7.51 -21.10 -16.57
C HIS A 186 6.57 -20.17 -17.33
N TYR A 187 5.60 -20.75 -18.04
CA TYR A 187 4.58 -19.98 -18.75
C TYR A 187 3.38 -19.77 -17.84
N ALA A 188 3.01 -18.51 -17.64
CA ALA A 188 1.79 -18.13 -16.93
C ALA A 188 0.83 -17.39 -17.86
N THR A 189 -0.47 -17.62 -17.70
CA THR A 189 -1.47 -16.87 -18.48
C THR A 189 -1.87 -15.60 -17.72
N LEU A 190 -1.43 -14.46 -18.24
CA LEU A 190 -1.63 -13.14 -17.62
C LEU A 190 -2.55 -12.27 -18.48
N GLN A 191 -3.26 -11.32 -17.86
CA GLN A 191 -4.21 -10.47 -18.57
C GLN A 191 -3.58 -9.11 -18.92
N PHE A 192 -3.67 -8.68 -20.18
CA PHE A 192 -3.17 -7.37 -20.63
C PHE A 192 -4.26 -6.60 -21.39
N PRO A 193 -4.21 -5.26 -21.47
CA PRO A 193 -5.12 -4.50 -22.31
C PRO A 193 -5.01 -4.94 -23.78
N SER A 194 -6.15 -4.95 -24.48
CA SER A 194 -6.19 -5.28 -25.90
C SER A 194 -5.48 -4.18 -26.72
N ARG A 195 -4.83 -4.61 -27.82
CA ARG A 195 -4.19 -3.68 -28.77
C ARG A 195 -5.16 -3.14 -29.82
N THR A 196 -6.30 -3.81 -30.01
CA THR A 196 -7.29 -3.47 -31.05
C THR A 196 -8.46 -2.67 -30.48
N GLN A 197 -8.81 -2.90 -29.22
CA GLN A 197 -9.90 -2.22 -28.53
C GLN A 197 -9.36 -1.60 -27.24
N ARG A 198 -9.59 -0.30 -27.08
CA ARG A 198 -9.14 0.45 -25.91
C ARG A 198 -10.21 0.45 -24.82
N ASN A 199 -9.77 0.39 -23.57
CA ASN A 199 -10.63 0.62 -22.43
C ASN A 199 -11.14 2.06 -22.48
N ALA A 200 -12.42 2.26 -22.19
CA ALA A 200 -13.03 3.57 -22.29
C ALA A 200 -14.19 3.73 -21.30
N LEU A 201 -14.40 4.97 -20.90
CA LEU A 201 -15.36 5.39 -19.89
C LEU A 201 -16.15 6.57 -20.45
N TRP A 202 -17.48 6.47 -20.43
CA TRP A 202 -18.37 7.50 -20.94
C TRP A 202 -19.42 7.87 -19.90
N LEU A 203 -19.78 9.15 -19.90
CA LEU A 203 -21.02 9.60 -19.33
C LEU A 203 -22.13 9.42 -20.38
N VAL A 204 -23.21 8.76 -19.99
CA VAL A 204 -24.36 8.48 -20.86
C VAL A 204 -25.65 8.98 -20.22
N ASP A 205 -26.67 9.26 -21.02
CA ASP A 205 -28.00 9.60 -20.53
C ASP A 205 -28.80 8.35 -20.08
N SER A 206 -30.08 8.55 -19.72
CA SER A 206 -31.00 7.47 -19.33
C SER A 206 -31.29 6.47 -20.45
N GLU A 207 -31.26 6.93 -21.71
CA GLU A 207 -31.50 6.15 -22.91
C GLU A 207 -30.23 5.42 -23.40
N GLY A 208 -29.07 5.77 -22.83
CA GLY A 208 -27.77 5.19 -23.13
C GLY A 208 -27.01 5.89 -24.25
N ALA A 209 -27.44 7.08 -24.67
CA ALA A 209 -26.71 7.91 -25.62
C ALA A 209 -25.45 8.49 -24.98
N GLU A 210 -24.36 8.52 -25.75
CA GLU A 210 -23.05 8.96 -25.28
C GLU A 210 -22.98 10.48 -25.23
N LEU A 211 -22.81 11.03 -24.02
CA LEU A 211 -22.75 12.48 -23.79
C LEU A 211 -21.30 12.97 -23.82
N GLU A 212 -20.42 12.31 -23.07
CA GLU A 212 -19.01 12.72 -22.92
C GLU A 212 -18.11 11.49 -22.71
N GLU A 213 -16.98 11.42 -23.42
CA GLU A 213 -15.92 10.44 -23.15
C GLU A 213 -14.98 11.00 -22.10
N ILE A 214 -14.81 10.26 -21.00
CA ILE A 214 -13.91 10.62 -19.92
C ILE A 214 -12.51 10.10 -20.27
N PRO A 215 -11.51 10.98 -20.40
CA PRO A 215 -10.17 10.56 -20.81
C PRO A 215 -9.53 9.68 -19.74
N LEU A 216 -9.09 8.49 -20.16
CA LEU A 216 -8.36 7.55 -19.33
C LEU A 216 -6.86 7.61 -19.67
N ASP A 217 -6.04 7.33 -18.66
CA ASP A 217 -4.63 7.08 -18.91
C ASP A 217 -4.47 5.77 -19.70
N SER A 218 -3.68 5.81 -20.77
CA SER A 218 -3.48 4.67 -21.67
C SER A 218 -2.76 3.49 -21.03
N GLU A 219 -2.04 3.72 -19.92
CA GLU A 219 -1.29 2.68 -19.20
C GLU A 219 -2.08 2.02 -18.06
N GLY A 220 -3.14 2.68 -17.56
CA GLY A 220 -3.92 2.21 -16.42
C GLY A 220 -4.95 1.15 -16.79
N TYR A 221 -4.85 -0.04 -16.20
CA TYR A 221 -5.89 -1.07 -16.29
C TYR A 221 -5.94 -1.94 -15.03
N CYS A 222 -7.03 -2.68 -14.87
CA CYS A 222 -7.19 -3.66 -13.80
C CYS A 222 -6.97 -5.07 -14.37
N ALA A 223 -5.88 -5.73 -13.96
CA ALA A 223 -5.63 -7.11 -14.33
C ALA A 223 -6.68 -8.05 -13.72
N TYR A 224 -7.06 -9.08 -14.48
CA TYR A 224 -8.13 -10.04 -14.18
C TYR A 224 -9.54 -9.44 -14.06
N SER A 225 -9.77 -8.22 -14.56
CA SER A 225 -11.13 -7.69 -14.74
C SER A 225 -11.91 -8.51 -15.76
N ALA A 226 -13.22 -8.65 -15.53
CA ALA A 226 -14.13 -9.15 -16.57
C ALA A 226 -14.08 -8.23 -17.79
N THR A 227 -14.24 -8.83 -18.98
CA THR A 227 -14.29 -8.11 -20.25
C THR A 227 -15.73 -7.87 -20.66
N GLY A 228 -16.02 -6.68 -21.17
CA GLY A 228 -17.36 -6.30 -21.59
C GLY A 228 -17.69 -4.85 -21.30
N THR A 229 -18.94 -4.50 -21.61
CA THR A 229 -19.48 -3.17 -21.40
C THR A 229 -20.53 -3.23 -20.29
N ALA A 230 -20.40 -2.36 -19.30
CA ALA A 230 -21.36 -2.21 -18.21
C ALA A 230 -21.79 -0.75 -18.11
N THR A 231 -23.10 -0.52 -17.95
CA THR A 231 -23.65 0.80 -17.67
C THR A 231 -24.23 0.79 -16.27
N VAL A 232 -23.75 1.69 -15.41
CA VAL A 232 -24.14 1.74 -13.99
C VAL A 232 -24.50 3.15 -13.57
N THR A 233 -25.50 3.27 -12.71
CA THR A 233 -25.65 4.45 -11.85
C THR A 233 -24.54 4.43 -10.81
N THR A 234 -23.72 5.47 -10.80
CA THR A 234 -22.52 5.55 -9.95
C THR A 234 -22.88 5.64 -8.47
N CYS A 235 -22.43 4.65 -7.70
CA CYS A 235 -22.40 4.69 -6.25
C CYS A 235 -20.95 4.69 -5.77
N VAL A 236 -20.63 5.47 -4.74
CA VAL A 236 -19.33 5.39 -4.07
C VAL A 236 -19.37 4.23 -3.10
N LEU A 237 -18.59 3.19 -3.38
CA LEU A 237 -18.40 2.02 -2.52
C LEU A 237 -16.93 1.98 -2.09
N SER A 238 -16.69 1.83 -0.79
CA SER A 238 -15.33 1.59 -0.24
C SER A 238 -14.84 0.14 -0.45
N VAL A 239 -15.61 -0.70 -1.15
CA VAL A 239 -15.36 -2.14 -1.23
C VAL A 239 -14.64 -2.48 -2.55
N CYS A 240 -13.55 -3.24 -2.42
CA CYS A 240 -12.79 -3.82 -3.53
C CYS A 240 -13.68 -4.54 -4.55
N CYS A 241 -13.28 -4.46 -5.82
CA CYS A 241 -13.85 -5.20 -6.94
C CYS A 241 -14.18 -6.65 -6.57
N CYS A 242 -15.47 -7.02 -6.63
CA CYS A 242 -15.90 -8.40 -6.52
C CYS A 242 -15.45 -9.19 -7.76
N ALA A 243 -15.01 -10.44 -7.55
CA ALA A 243 -14.67 -11.35 -8.65
C ALA A 243 -15.85 -11.46 -9.63
N GLY A 244 -15.57 -11.30 -10.93
CA GLY A 244 -16.58 -11.31 -12.00
C GLY A 244 -17.17 -9.95 -12.37
N SER A 245 -16.77 -8.86 -11.70
CA SER A 245 -17.17 -7.50 -12.08
C SER A 245 -16.22 -6.89 -13.12
N VAL A 246 -16.76 -6.01 -13.97
CA VAL A 246 -15.94 -5.16 -14.84
C VAL A 246 -15.31 -4.07 -13.97
N CYS A 247 -13.98 -3.94 -14.02
CA CYS A 247 -13.20 -3.01 -13.20
C CYS A 247 -12.15 -2.28 -14.04
N LEU A 248 -11.94 -1.00 -13.70
CA LEU A 248 -10.99 -0.15 -14.40
C LEU A 248 -10.29 0.77 -13.39
N SER A 249 -8.98 0.93 -13.53
CA SER A 249 -8.21 1.91 -12.77
C SER A 249 -8.38 3.28 -13.41
N VAL A 250 -8.75 4.29 -12.62
CA VAL A 250 -8.97 5.67 -13.07
C VAL A 250 -8.09 6.63 -12.29
N CYS A 251 -7.63 7.69 -12.96
CA CYS A 251 -6.79 8.71 -12.32
C CYS A 251 -7.62 9.55 -11.32
N VAL A 252 -6.94 10.15 -10.34
CA VAL A 252 -7.58 11.03 -9.34
C VAL A 252 -8.29 12.21 -10.01
N CYS A 253 -7.75 12.77 -11.09
CA CYS A 253 -8.43 13.85 -11.83
C CYS A 253 -9.78 13.38 -12.39
N VAL A 254 -9.84 12.17 -12.93
CA VAL A 254 -11.07 11.53 -13.40
C VAL A 254 -12.04 11.31 -12.24
N CYS A 255 -11.55 10.80 -11.10
CA CYS A 255 -12.38 10.66 -9.90
C CYS A 255 -12.96 12.00 -9.44
N VAL A 256 -12.20 13.09 -9.49
CA VAL A 256 -12.68 14.43 -9.14
C VAL A 256 -13.74 14.91 -10.13
N CYS A 257 -13.54 14.70 -11.44
CA CYS A 257 -14.54 15.06 -12.46
C CYS A 257 -15.86 14.31 -12.25
N VAL A 258 -15.81 13.02 -11.93
CA VAL A 258 -17.01 12.20 -11.70
C VAL A 258 -17.65 12.53 -10.36
N PHE A 259 -16.86 12.58 -9.28
CA PHE A 259 -17.38 12.77 -7.92
C PHE A 259 -17.87 14.19 -7.64
N SER A 260 -17.32 15.22 -8.30
CA SER A 260 -17.86 16.58 -8.19
C SER A 260 -19.27 16.71 -8.75
N GLN A 261 -19.66 15.80 -9.63
CA GLN A 261 -20.99 15.74 -10.21
C GLN A 261 -21.93 14.82 -9.42
N LEU A 262 -21.50 14.14 -8.34
CA LEU A 262 -22.37 13.24 -7.57
C LEU A 262 -23.27 14.00 -6.58
N SER A 263 -24.51 13.54 -6.46
CA SER A 263 -25.51 13.99 -5.49
C SER A 263 -26.08 12.80 -4.70
N GLY A 264 -26.46 13.02 -3.44
CA GLY A 264 -26.92 11.94 -2.56
C GLY A 264 -26.55 12.15 -1.09
N ALA A 265 -26.58 11.06 -0.32
CA ALA A 265 -26.24 11.09 1.10
C ALA A 265 -24.74 11.31 1.32
N ALA A 266 -24.39 12.07 2.36
CA ALA A 266 -23.00 12.27 2.75
C ALA A 266 -22.34 10.95 3.18
N CYS A 267 -21.06 10.76 2.83
CA CYS A 267 -20.30 9.59 3.25
C CYS A 267 -20.12 9.53 4.78
N PRO A 268 -19.99 8.32 5.37
CA PRO A 268 -19.56 8.15 6.75
C PRO A 268 -18.20 8.81 6.99
N ARG A 269 -17.95 9.29 8.22
CA ARG A 269 -16.70 9.99 8.59
C ARG A 269 -15.42 9.20 8.25
N GLY A 270 -15.47 7.88 8.28
CA GLY A 270 -14.33 7.01 7.93
C GLY A 270 -14.03 6.91 6.43
N TRP A 271 -14.93 7.35 5.55
CA TRP A 271 -14.81 7.29 4.09
C TRP A 271 -14.45 8.65 3.48
N GLN A 272 -14.33 9.68 4.31
CA GLN A 272 -14.07 11.03 3.88
C GLN A 272 -12.61 11.14 3.40
N GLY A 273 -12.44 11.15 2.08
CA GLY A 273 -11.13 11.32 1.44
C GLY A 273 -10.54 12.72 1.65
N ARG A 274 -9.29 12.91 1.21
CA ARG A 274 -8.56 14.19 1.31
C ARG A 274 -8.60 15.03 0.02
N LEU A 275 -9.60 14.83 -0.84
CA LEU A 275 -9.70 15.56 -2.09
C LEU A 275 -10.16 17.01 -1.81
N PRO A 276 -9.34 18.04 -2.10
CA PRO A 276 -9.58 19.41 -1.63
C PRO A 276 -10.79 20.14 -2.23
N TYR A 277 -11.50 19.52 -3.18
CA TYR A 277 -12.60 20.16 -3.93
C TYR A 277 -13.85 19.28 -4.10
N VAL A 278 -13.91 18.13 -3.40
CA VAL A 278 -14.99 17.16 -3.57
C VAL A 278 -15.57 16.81 -2.21
N HIS A 279 -16.86 17.08 -2.00
CA HIS A 279 -17.58 16.55 -0.85
C HIS A 279 -17.85 15.06 -1.08
N CYS A 280 -17.50 14.22 -0.12
CA CYS A 280 -17.76 12.79 -0.23
C CYS A 280 -19.27 12.54 -0.12
N VAL A 281 -19.85 12.09 -1.23
CA VAL A 281 -21.27 11.77 -1.37
C VAL A 281 -21.39 10.35 -1.93
N LEU A 282 -22.35 9.57 -1.42
CA LEU A 282 -22.50 8.14 -1.74
C LEU A 282 -23.14 7.89 -3.12
N GLY A 283 -23.75 8.90 -3.75
CA GLY A 283 -24.62 8.71 -4.91
C GLY A 283 -26.04 8.25 -4.50
N PRO A 284 -26.86 7.71 -5.43
CA PRO A 284 -26.55 7.40 -6.83
C PRO A 284 -26.79 8.55 -7.82
N GLY A 285 -27.29 9.70 -7.35
CA GLY A 285 -27.67 10.82 -8.21
C GLY A 285 -26.49 11.60 -8.73
N PHE A 286 -26.71 12.38 -9.80
CA PHE A 286 -25.81 13.44 -10.23
C PHE A 286 -26.38 14.82 -9.87
N THR A 287 -25.54 15.86 -9.74
CA THR A 287 -25.93 17.27 -9.48
C THR A 287 -26.48 17.98 -10.73
N GLY A 288 -26.72 17.25 -11.82
CA GLY A 288 -27.33 17.71 -13.08
C GLY A 288 -28.67 17.01 -13.39
N PRO A 289 -29.12 16.96 -14.65
CA PRO A 289 -30.36 16.23 -15.00
C PRO A 289 -30.30 14.81 -14.47
N SER A 290 -31.40 14.36 -13.86
CA SER A 290 -31.53 13.26 -12.90
C SER A 290 -31.24 11.84 -13.44
N GLU A 291 -30.59 11.73 -14.59
CA GLU A 291 -30.61 10.54 -15.43
C GLU A 291 -29.24 10.13 -16.00
N HIS A 292 -28.16 10.86 -15.68
CA HIS A 292 -26.83 10.46 -16.11
C HIS A 292 -26.39 9.13 -15.49
N ARG A 293 -25.74 8.30 -16.31
CA ARG A 293 -25.13 7.03 -15.93
C ARG A 293 -23.70 6.98 -16.45
N VAL A 294 -22.89 6.07 -15.91
CA VAL A 294 -21.53 5.84 -16.39
C VAL A 294 -21.50 4.51 -17.14
N LYS A 295 -21.09 4.57 -18.40
CA LYS A 295 -20.84 3.41 -19.26
C LYS A 295 -19.33 3.15 -19.26
N MET A 296 -18.94 1.92 -18.95
CA MET A 296 -17.55 1.49 -18.94
C MET A 296 -17.40 0.31 -19.88
N ALA A 297 -16.45 0.38 -20.81
CA ALA A 297 -16.06 -0.74 -21.65
C ALA A 297 -14.62 -1.14 -21.37
N VAL A 298 -14.43 -2.40 -20.97
CA VAL A 298 -13.12 -2.98 -20.66
C VAL A 298 -12.84 -4.15 -21.59
N TYR A 299 -11.74 -4.05 -22.31
CA TYR A 299 -11.27 -5.00 -23.30
C TYR A 299 -9.85 -5.43 -22.95
N ASN A 300 -9.75 -6.35 -21.99
CA ASN A 300 -8.50 -7.01 -21.66
C ASN A 300 -8.43 -8.39 -22.35
N THR A 301 -7.24 -8.94 -22.53
CA THR A 301 -7.03 -10.23 -23.20
C THR A 301 -6.00 -11.05 -22.43
N MET A 302 -6.33 -12.33 -22.20
CA MET A 302 -5.42 -13.31 -21.59
C MET A 302 -4.34 -13.69 -22.60
N LYS A 303 -3.08 -13.67 -22.18
CA LYS A 303 -1.92 -14.04 -23.01
C LYS A 303 -0.97 -14.92 -22.22
N PRO A 304 -0.46 -16.01 -22.80
CA PRO A 304 0.61 -16.77 -22.20
C PRO A 304 1.90 -15.93 -22.24
N VAL A 305 2.56 -15.83 -21.09
CA VAL A 305 3.79 -15.06 -20.90
C VAL A 305 4.82 -15.94 -20.21
N LEU A 306 6.06 -15.88 -20.70
CA LEU A 306 7.19 -16.54 -20.07
C LEU A 306 7.68 -15.70 -18.90
N LEU A 307 7.62 -16.26 -17.70
CA LEU A 307 8.16 -15.68 -16.47
C LEU A 307 9.50 -16.32 -16.16
N ASN A 308 10.47 -15.50 -15.73
CA ASN A 308 11.83 -15.95 -15.43
C ASN A 308 12.19 -15.64 -13.97
N ASN A 309 12.17 -16.65 -13.10
CA ASN A 309 12.66 -16.52 -11.75
C ASN A 309 14.17 -16.80 -11.72
N ILE A 310 14.94 -15.97 -11.02
CA ILE A 310 16.39 -16.15 -10.90
C ILE A 310 16.72 -16.61 -9.49
N PHE A 311 17.51 -17.67 -9.39
CA PHE A 311 17.89 -18.30 -8.12
C PHE A 311 19.41 -18.31 -7.96
N ALA A 312 19.87 -18.07 -6.74
CA ALA A 312 21.25 -18.31 -6.32
C ALA A 312 21.27 -18.91 -4.92
N SER A 313 22.14 -19.90 -4.68
CA SER A 313 22.24 -20.56 -3.39
C SER A 313 23.65 -20.59 -2.82
N ILE A 314 23.73 -20.50 -1.51
CA ILE A 314 24.91 -20.81 -0.70
C ILE A 314 24.56 -22.03 0.16
N GLU A 315 25.31 -23.11 0.05
CA GLU A 315 25.08 -24.35 0.76
C GLU A 315 25.46 -24.25 2.24
N GLY A 316 24.60 -24.80 3.10
CA GLY A 316 24.86 -24.92 4.52
C GLY A 316 25.86 -26.03 4.83
N LYS A 317 26.75 -25.80 5.80
CA LYS A 317 27.77 -26.79 6.18
C LYS A 317 27.23 -27.96 7.01
N VAL A 318 26.13 -27.76 7.74
CA VAL A 318 25.58 -28.75 8.68
C VAL A 318 24.24 -29.31 8.19
N GLU A 319 23.35 -28.42 7.73
CA GLU A 319 21.99 -28.74 7.29
C GLU A 319 21.78 -28.19 5.86
N PRO A 320 22.46 -28.76 4.84
CA PRO A 320 22.38 -28.27 3.46
C PRO A 320 20.98 -28.42 2.84
N ASP A 321 20.17 -29.33 3.37
CA ASP A 321 18.79 -29.61 2.97
C ASP A 321 17.76 -28.61 3.53
N HIS A 322 18.17 -27.79 4.51
CA HIS A 322 17.33 -26.76 5.11
C HIS A 322 17.63 -25.40 4.48
N TYR A 323 16.62 -24.79 3.85
CA TYR A 323 16.77 -23.53 3.13
C TYR A 323 16.13 -22.36 3.88
N ILE A 324 16.85 -21.25 4.00
CA ILE A 324 16.30 -19.93 4.31
C ILE A 324 16.18 -19.18 2.98
N ILE A 325 14.94 -18.85 2.60
CA ILE A 325 14.63 -18.23 1.31
C ILE A 325 14.50 -16.73 1.50
N ILE A 326 15.27 -15.97 0.73
CA ILE A 326 15.24 -14.51 0.67
C ILE A 326 14.80 -14.12 -0.73
N GLY A 327 13.58 -13.61 -0.85
CA GLY A 327 12.96 -13.30 -2.13
C GLY A 327 12.67 -11.81 -2.31
N ALA A 328 12.80 -11.31 -3.54
CA ALA A 328 12.34 -9.97 -3.92
C ALA A 328 11.60 -9.99 -5.26
N GLN A 329 10.54 -9.18 -5.37
CA GLN A 329 9.84 -8.94 -6.62
C GLN A 329 10.69 -8.06 -7.54
N ARG A 330 10.81 -8.44 -8.80
CA ARG A 330 11.56 -7.69 -9.83
C ARG A 330 10.65 -6.95 -10.81
N ASP A 331 9.51 -7.52 -11.14
CA ASP A 331 8.59 -6.90 -12.11
C ASP A 331 7.86 -5.70 -11.51
N SER A 332 7.54 -4.71 -12.36
CA SER A 332 6.74 -3.55 -11.96
C SER A 332 6.03 -2.93 -13.17
N TRP A 333 4.82 -2.44 -12.95
CA TRP A 333 4.22 -1.45 -13.85
C TRP A 333 4.88 -0.09 -13.62
N GLY A 334 5.34 0.56 -14.69
CA GLY A 334 6.15 1.77 -14.60
C GLY A 334 7.54 1.51 -13.99
N PRO A 335 8.31 2.57 -13.69
CA PRO A 335 9.70 2.43 -13.24
C PRO A 335 9.90 1.69 -11.91
N GLY A 336 8.85 1.50 -11.09
CA GLY A 336 8.94 0.57 -9.96
C GLY A 336 10.02 0.82 -8.89
N ALA A 337 10.54 2.04 -8.72
CA ALA A 337 11.67 2.31 -7.83
C ALA A 337 11.45 1.78 -6.41
N VAL A 338 10.31 2.10 -5.80
CA VAL A 338 9.98 1.62 -4.45
C VAL A 338 9.45 0.18 -4.48
N LYS A 339 8.64 -0.15 -5.49
CA LYS A 339 7.90 -1.43 -5.55
C LYS A 339 8.79 -2.64 -5.81
N SER A 340 9.71 -2.50 -6.76
CA SER A 340 10.63 -3.57 -7.18
C SER A 340 12.10 -3.18 -6.94
N GLY A 341 12.46 -1.92 -7.23
CA GLY A 341 13.84 -1.46 -7.22
C GLY A 341 14.52 -1.63 -5.86
N VAL A 342 13.89 -1.16 -4.78
CA VAL A 342 14.45 -1.26 -3.42
C VAL A 342 14.63 -2.72 -2.98
N GLY A 343 13.61 -3.56 -3.21
CA GLY A 343 13.69 -4.98 -2.86
C GLY A 343 14.79 -5.72 -3.62
N THR A 344 14.90 -5.45 -4.92
CA THR A 344 15.95 -6.02 -5.77
C THR A 344 17.35 -5.54 -5.37
N ALA A 345 17.50 -4.24 -5.04
CA ALA A 345 18.75 -3.69 -4.57
C ALA A 345 19.22 -4.33 -3.25
N LEU A 346 18.30 -4.52 -2.31
CA LEU A 346 18.57 -5.21 -1.05
C LEU A 346 18.95 -6.68 -1.28
N LEU A 347 18.21 -7.39 -2.15
CA LEU A 347 18.50 -8.78 -2.48
C LEU A 347 19.93 -8.94 -3.03
N MET A 348 20.31 -8.11 -4.01
CA MET A 348 21.62 -8.15 -4.63
C MET A 348 22.74 -7.82 -3.64
N GLU A 349 22.53 -6.82 -2.79
CA GLU A 349 23.53 -6.40 -1.81
C GLU A 349 23.68 -7.41 -0.67
N LEU A 350 22.60 -8.06 -0.23
CA LEU A 350 22.64 -9.17 0.72
C LEU A 350 23.37 -10.37 0.12
N ALA A 351 23.02 -10.78 -1.10
CA ALA A 351 23.68 -11.89 -1.79
C ALA A 351 25.20 -11.67 -1.89
N ARG A 352 25.61 -10.47 -2.29
CA ARG A 352 27.03 -10.07 -2.31
C ARG A 352 27.67 -10.10 -0.94
N THR A 353 26.99 -9.58 0.07
CA THR A 353 27.53 -9.52 1.44
C THR A 353 27.75 -10.91 1.99
N PHE A 354 26.77 -11.81 1.86
CA PHE A 354 26.91 -13.20 2.30
C PHE A 354 28.01 -13.94 1.52
N SER A 355 28.10 -13.75 0.20
CA SER A 355 29.19 -14.33 -0.60
C SER A 355 30.57 -13.87 -0.10
N ASN A 356 30.77 -12.57 0.17
CA ASN A 356 32.03 -12.07 0.74
C ASN A 356 32.28 -12.62 2.16
N MET A 357 31.25 -12.74 2.99
CA MET A 357 31.40 -13.33 4.32
C MET A 357 31.89 -14.76 4.21
N VAL A 358 31.33 -15.55 3.28
CA VAL A 358 31.73 -16.94 3.06
C VAL A 358 33.17 -17.07 2.58
N GLU A 359 33.60 -16.19 1.68
CA GLU A 359 35.01 -16.11 1.27
C GLU A 359 35.96 -15.78 2.43
N ASN A 360 35.47 -15.07 3.46
CA ASN A 360 36.25 -14.66 4.63
C ASN A 360 36.02 -15.56 5.86
N GLY A 361 35.58 -16.81 5.65
CA GLY A 361 35.53 -17.85 6.67
C GLY A 361 34.20 -18.01 7.41
N PHE A 362 33.14 -17.30 7.01
CA PHE A 362 31.78 -17.60 7.49
C PHE A 362 31.21 -18.82 6.77
N TYR A 363 30.61 -19.75 7.49
CA TYR A 363 29.89 -20.86 6.88
C TYR A 363 28.48 -20.92 7.48
N PRO A 364 27.42 -20.71 6.69
CA PRO A 364 26.07 -20.79 7.22
C PRO A 364 25.76 -22.24 7.62
N ARG A 365 25.03 -22.42 8.73
CA ARG A 365 24.59 -23.75 9.17
C ARG A 365 23.63 -24.38 8.15
N ARG A 366 22.68 -23.56 7.67
CA ARG A 366 21.60 -23.88 6.72
C ARG A 366 21.85 -23.20 5.40
N SER A 367 21.37 -23.79 4.31
CA SER A 367 21.49 -23.20 2.99
C SER A 367 20.71 -21.89 2.88
N LEU A 368 21.30 -20.90 2.22
CA LEU A 368 20.65 -19.63 1.90
C LEU A 368 20.25 -19.66 0.42
N LEU A 369 18.99 -19.33 0.13
CA LEU A 369 18.47 -19.27 -1.24
C LEU A 369 17.98 -17.85 -1.54
N PHE A 370 18.67 -17.16 -2.44
CA PHE A 370 18.29 -15.84 -2.93
C PHE A 370 17.45 -15.98 -4.20
N VAL A 371 16.30 -15.30 -4.24
CA VAL A 371 15.36 -15.42 -5.35
C VAL A 371 14.87 -14.07 -5.84
N SER A 372 14.99 -13.83 -7.14
CA SER A 372 14.36 -12.71 -7.84
C SER A 372 13.14 -13.20 -8.60
N TRP A 373 11.96 -12.84 -8.09
CA TRP A 373 10.66 -13.29 -8.61
C TRP A 373 10.17 -12.42 -9.76
N ASP A 374 9.52 -13.06 -10.72
CA ASP A 374 8.73 -12.43 -11.78
C ASP A 374 7.23 -12.64 -11.53
N GLY A 375 6.37 -11.85 -12.17
CA GLY A 375 4.91 -11.98 -12.05
C GLY A 375 4.32 -11.57 -10.69
N GLY A 376 5.02 -10.77 -9.89
CA GLY A 376 4.51 -10.22 -8.63
C GLY A 376 3.32 -9.28 -8.80
N GLU A 377 3.31 -8.49 -9.88
CA GLU A 377 2.25 -7.54 -10.24
C GLU A 377 0.88 -8.20 -10.47
N PHE A 378 0.87 -9.50 -10.78
CA PHE A 378 -0.33 -10.29 -11.02
C PHE A 378 -0.73 -11.14 -9.81
N GLY A 379 -0.24 -10.81 -8.61
CA GLY A 379 -0.54 -11.55 -7.38
C GLY A 379 0.47 -12.65 -7.09
N ASN A 380 1.77 -12.35 -7.21
CA ASN A 380 2.86 -13.27 -6.88
C ASN A 380 2.83 -14.60 -7.68
N VAL A 381 2.49 -14.52 -8.96
CA VAL A 381 2.35 -15.70 -9.82
C VAL A 381 3.66 -16.50 -9.86
N GLY A 382 4.80 -15.85 -10.10
CA GLY A 382 6.07 -16.59 -10.21
C GLY A 382 6.52 -17.28 -8.93
N ALA A 383 6.18 -16.74 -7.75
CA ALA A 383 6.47 -17.41 -6.48
C ALA A 383 5.48 -18.55 -6.19
N THR A 384 4.21 -18.37 -6.57
CA THR A 384 3.14 -19.35 -6.36
C THR A 384 3.37 -20.59 -7.22
N GLU A 385 3.66 -20.42 -8.52
CA GLU A 385 3.97 -21.51 -9.45
C GLU A 385 5.16 -22.35 -8.94
N TRP A 386 6.22 -21.68 -8.46
CA TRP A 386 7.37 -22.37 -7.88
C TRP A 386 7.02 -23.20 -6.63
N LEU A 387 6.14 -22.67 -5.76
CA LEU A 387 5.67 -23.39 -4.57
C LEU A 387 4.78 -24.59 -4.93
N GLU A 388 3.92 -24.47 -5.94
CA GLU A 388 3.05 -25.55 -6.43
C GLU A 388 3.86 -26.72 -6.98
N VAL A 389 4.87 -26.46 -7.82
CA VAL A 389 5.76 -27.51 -8.35
C VAL A 389 6.49 -28.23 -7.21
N ARG A 390 7.02 -27.49 -6.23
CA ARG A 390 7.79 -28.08 -5.13
C ARG A 390 6.92 -28.90 -4.17
N THR A 391 5.70 -28.46 -3.89
CA THR A 391 4.76 -29.22 -3.06
C THR A 391 4.30 -30.50 -3.76
N ALA A 392 4.04 -30.44 -5.06
CA ALA A 392 3.73 -31.62 -5.87
C ALA A 392 4.87 -32.66 -5.87
N LEU A 393 6.13 -32.22 -6.06
CA LEU A 393 7.31 -33.09 -6.00
C LEU A 393 7.50 -33.75 -4.62
N ARG A 394 7.24 -33.01 -3.53
CA ARG A 394 7.30 -33.59 -2.19
C ARG A 394 6.22 -34.66 -2.00
N HIS A 395 5.01 -34.43 -2.50
CA HIS A 395 3.92 -35.40 -2.42
C HIS A 395 4.20 -36.66 -3.25
N SER A 396 4.77 -36.54 -4.44
CA SER A 396 5.14 -37.71 -5.25
C SER A 396 6.26 -38.51 -4.59
N GLN A 397 7.29 -37.87 -4.04
CA GLN A 397 8.37 -38.56 -3.33
C GLN A 397 7.84 -39.31 -2.10
N GLN A 398 6.97 -38.68 -1.30
CA GLN A 398 6.34 -39.34 -0.15
C GLN A 398 5.42 -40.52 -0.52
N MET A 399 4.84 -40.52 -1.72
CA MET A 399 4.07 -41.67 -2.23
C MET A 399 4.95 -42.80 -2.75
N ILE A 400 6.17 -42.50 -3.22
CA ILE A 400 7.16 -43.51 -3.65
C ILE A 400 7.83 -44.15 -2.43
N ASP A 401 8.03 -43.39 -1.35
CA ASP A 401 8.70 -43.86 -0.13
C ASP A 401 7.76 -44.62 0.84
N ARG A 402 6.47 -44.78 0.51
CA ARG A 402 5.45 -45.56 1.26
C ARG A 402 5.12 -46.85 0.53
#